data_AF-A0A425VX45-F1
#
_entry.id   AF-A0A425VX45-F1
#
_cell.length_a   1.000
_cell.length_b   1.000
_cell.length_c   1.000
_cell.angle_alpha   90.00
_cell.angle_beta   90.00
_cell.angle_gamma   90.00
#
_symmetry.space_group_name_H-M   'P 1'
#
loop_
_entity.id
_entity.type
_entity.pdbx_description
1 polymer ?
#
loop_
_entity_poly.entity_id
_entity_poly.type
_entity_poly.pdbx_seq_one_letter_code
_entity_poly.pdbx_strand_id
1 'polypeptide(L)' 'MDIKKVTVAGGGVLGSQIAFQSAYSGYDVTIWLRSEGSIGRCQPKLDYLHATYLKTLDAMKQ' A
#
# COMPACT_ATOMS: atom_id res chain seq x y z
N MET A 1 -21.92 4.35 -6.15
CA MET A 1 -21.24 5.02 -5.03
C MET A 1 -19.83 5.32 -5.51
N ASP A 2 -19.39 6.58 -5.46
CA ASP A 2 -18.07 6.98 -5.98
C ASP A 2 -17.10 7.18 -4.80
N ILE A 3 -16.04 6.38 -4.75
CA ILE A 3 -15.06 6.40 -3.64
C ILE A 3 -13.97 7.41 -4.00
N LYS A 4 -13.96 8.55 -3.31
CA LYS A 4 -13.01 9.64 -3.59
C LYS A 4 -11.65 9.48 -2.89
N LYS A 5 -11.65 8.93 -1.67
CA LYS A 5 -10.45 8.77 -0.85
C LYS A 5 -10.58 7.56 0.07
N VAL A 6 -9.50 6.80 0.21
CA VAL A 6 -9.42 5.63 1.08
C VAL A 6 -8.42 5.92 2.20
N THR A 7 -8.88 5.84 3.45
CA THR A 7 -7.99 5.93 4.61
C THR A 7 -7.84 4.56 5.24
N VAL A 8 -6.63 4.03 5.29
CA VAL A 8 -6.31 2.76 5.94
C VAL A 8 -5.72 3.05 7.32
N ALA A 9 -6.43 2.65 8.38
CA ALA A 9 -5.94 2.81 9.75
C ALA A 9 -4.94 1.70 10.10
N GLY A 10 -3.65 2.03 10.02
CA GLY A 10 -2.54 1.14 10.36
C GLY A 10 -1.73 0.64 9.16
N GLY A 11 -0.41 0.61 9.34
CA GLY A 11 0.60 0.18 8.35
C GLY A 11 1.32 -1.11 8.76
N GLY A 12 0.55 -2.02 9.37
CA GLY A 12 0.98 -3.41 9.60
C GLY A 12 1.08 -4.17 8.28
N VAL A 13 1.23 -5.50 8.32
CA VAL A 13 1.30 -6.33 7.11
C VAL A 13 0.04 -6.15 6.25
N LEU A 14 -1.13 -6.45 6.82
CA LEU A 14 -2.40 -6.36 6.10
C LEU A 14 -2.75 -4.93 5.69
N GLY A 15 -2.55 -3.96 6.58
CA GLY A 15 -2.84 -2.55 6.29
C GLY A 15 -2.03 -2.02 5.10
N SER A 16 -0.75 -2.40 5.01
CA SER A 16 0.10 -2.00 3.88
C SER A 16 -0.35 -2.67 2.58
N GLN A 17 -0.76 -3.94 2.62
CA GLN A 17 -1.27 -4.67 1.44
C GLN A 17 -2.58 -4.06 0.91
N ILE A 18 -3.53 -3.79 1.81
CA ILE A 18 -4.83 -3.17 1.46
C ILE A 18 -4.58 -1.77 0.88
N ALA A 19 -3.74 -0.96 1.53
CA ALA A 19 -3.43 0.38 1.07
C ALA A 19 -2.77 0.35 -0.31
N PHE A 20 -1.78 -0.53 -0.50
CA PHE A 20 -1.05 -0.63 -1.76
C PHE A 20 -1.95 -1.11 -2.91
N GLN A 21 -2.76 -2.15 -2.69
CA GLN A 21 -3.70 -2.63 -3.70
C GLN A 21 -4.76 -1.58 -4.05
N SER A 22 -5.25 -0.83 -3.06
CA SER A 22 -6.19 0.27 -3.29
C SER A 22 -5.56 1.38 -4.13
N ALA A 23 -4.31 1.75 -3.84
CA ALA A 23 -3.58 2.76 -4.61
C ALA A 23 -3.29 2.28 -6.04
N TYR A 24 -2.84 1.03 -6.21
CA TYR A 24 -2.66 0.39 -7.51
C TYR A 24 -3.94 0.37 -8.34
N SER A 25 -5.11 0.26 -7.70
CA SER A 25 -6.42 0.27 -8.35
C SER A 25 -6.93 1.69 -8.69
N GLY A 26 -6.12 2.73 -8.47
CA GLY A 26 -6.42 4.11 -8.88
C GLY A 26 -7.09 5.01 -7.83
N TYR A 27 -7.18 4.58 -6.58
CA TYR A 27 -7.75 5.40 -5.50
C TYR A 27 -6.69 6.31 -4.86
N ASP A 28 -7.09 7.51 -4.40
CA ASP A 28 -6.29 8.32 -3.47
C ASP A 28 -6.29 7.64 -2.10
N VAL A 29 -5.13 7.15 -1.66
CA VAL A 29 -4.98 6.39 -0.42
C VAL A 29 -4.11 7.12 0.59
N THR A 30 -4.55 7.16 1.83
CA THR A 30 -3.77 7.62 2.98
C THR A 30 -3.66 6.51 4.03
N ILE A 31 -2.44 6.21 4.47
CA ILE A 31 -2.23 5.29 5.61
C ILE A 31 -2.13 6.13 6.88
N TRP A 32 -3.10 5.98 7.77
CA TRP A 32 -3.10 6.67 9.05
C TRP A 32 -2.29 5.87 10.07
N LEU A 33 -1.32 6.53 10.71
CA LEU A 33 -0.37 5.94 11.65
C LEU A 33 -0.26 6.81 12.90
N ARG A 34 0.01 6.18 14.05
CA ARG A 34 0.01 6.86 15.37
C ARG A 34 1.26 7.71 15.63
N SER A 35 2.39 7.42 14.98
CA SER A 35 3.68 8.06 15.29
C SER A 35 4.68 7.94 14.13
N GLU A 36 5.71 8.79 14.13
CA GLU A 36 6.83 8.74 13.18
C GLU A 36 7.50 7.36 13.13
N GLY A 37 7.73 6.74 14.30
CA GLY A 37 8.26 5.37 14.36
C GLY A 37 7.34 4.32 13.73
N SER A 38 6.05 4.62 13.57
CA SER A 38 5.11 3.76 12.83
C SER A 38 5.22 3.97 11.33
N ILE A 39 5.51 5.20 10.86
CA ILE A 39 5.82 5.51 9.45
C ILE A 39 7.08 4.74 9.02
N GLY A 40 8.16 4.86 9.80
CA GLY A 40 9.41 4.15 9.52
C GLY A 40 9.28 2.62 9.49
N ARG A 41 8.37 2.05 10.28
CA ARG A 41 8.06 0.60 10.22
C ARG A 41 7.15 0.23 9.06
N CYS A 42 6.35 1.16 8.52
CA CYS A 42 5.45 0.91 7.40
C CYS A 42 6.20 0.94 6.07
N GLN A 43 7.13 1.89 5.89
CA GLN A 43 7.84 2.09 4.63
C GLN A 43 8.47 0.81 4.03
N PRO A 44 9.23 -0.01 4.79
CA PRO A 44 9.83 -1.23 4.22
C PRO A 44 8.80 -2.22 3.67
N LYS A 45 7.57 -2.21 4.21
CA LYS A 45 6.49 -3.07 3.71
C LYS A 45 5.95 -2.57 2.38
N LEU A 46 5.83 -1.25 2.22
CA LEU A 46 5.43 -0.64 0.95
C LEU A 46 6.49 -0.85 -0.13
N ASP A 47 7.78 -0.69 0.22
CA ASP A 47 8.89 -0.94 -0.70
C ASP A 47 8.90 -2.40 -1.18
N TYR A 48 8.71 -3.35 -0.25
CA TYR A 48 8.59 -4.76 -0.57
C TYR A 48 7.40 -5.06 -1.50
N LEU A 49 6.23 -4.49 -1.22
CA LEU A 49 5.04 -4.66 -2.06
C LEU A 49 5.26 -4.07 -3.45
N HIS A 50 5.87 -2.89 -3.55
CA HIS A 50 6.20 -2.27 -4.82
C HIS A 50 7.10 -3.15 -5.68
N ALA A 51 8.20 -3.66 -5.12
CA ALA A 51 9.09 -4.59 -5.81
C ALA A 51 8.38 -5.89 -6.22
N THR A 52 7.50 -6.42 -5.35
CA THR A 52 6.72 -7.63 -5.64
C THR A 52 5.77 -7.40 -6.81
N TYR A 53 5.04 -6.28 -6.83
CA TYR A 53 4.11 -5.95 -7.91
C TYR A 53 4.83 -5.82 -9.25
N LEU A 54 5.95 -5.09 -9.29
CA LEU A 54 6.75 -4.96 -10.51
C LEU A 54 7.21 -6.33 -11.02
N LYS A 55 7.76 -7.17 -10.15
CA LYS A 55 8.18 -8.53 -10.51
C LYS A 55 7.02 -9.38 -11.05
N THR A 56 5.86 -9.30 -10.41
CA THR A 56 4.67 -10.03 -10.84
C THR A 56 4.18 -9.53 -12.19
N LEU A 57 4.12 -8.21 -12.41
CA LEU A 57 3.73 -7.62 -13.69
C LEU A 57 4.67 -8.01 -14.82
N ASP A 58 5.98 -8.04 -14.56
CA ASP A 58 6.97 -8.48 -15.55
C ASP A 58 6.83 -9.97 -15.87
N ALA A 59 6.56 -10.81 -14.87
CA ALA A 59 6.31 -12.24 -15.08
C ALA A 59 5.03 -12.49 -15.91
N MET A 60 4.03 -11.61 -15.83
CA MET A 60 2.78 -11.72 -16.60
C MET A 60 2.92 -11.29 -18.07
N LYS A 61 4.04 -10.68 -18.48
CA LYS A 61 4.30 -10.30 -19.88
C LYS A 61 4.86 -11.45 -20.73
N GLN A 62 5.27 -12.55 -20.09
CA GLN A 62 5.78 -13.76 -20.74
C GLN A 62 4.62 -14.67 -21.15
#